data_AF-G0MN40-F1
#
_entry.id   AF-G0MN40-F1
#
_cell.length_a   1.000
_cell.length_b   1.000
_cell.length_c   1.000
_cell.angle_alpha   90.00
_cell.angle_beta   90.00
_cell.angle_gamma   90.00
#
_symmetry.space_group_name_H-M   'P 1'
#
loop_
_entity.id
_entity.type
_entity.pdbx_description
1 polymer ?
#
loop_
_entity_poly.entity_id
_entity_poly.type
_entity_poly.pdbx_seq_one_letter_code
_entity_poly.pdbx_strand_id
1 'polypeptide(L)'
;MSGLLSPSPAITILLENESLRPGDKVKGKIRLECRRPIPMSEMKVSLRGKRTIKPFLTYRTKKFLKKDCTLWTSDNGHRNEIPPGTHFYTFSFTIPKHLFVPSFRGTIGNIKYYIKVTPNFDIHSTTKIYKEFILKFGNEPVVKLTRTEPNDPVEQLKENVKLTTTVSDNLIHQGMLLNVSAHLQNLSTTKTIRKIRFKLVQETNYHTCHKDCVKMEKSCNAQETVTLAKTAMEEYLVPCFQNINIVHMFTVPSELYCTFSDGMISNGFKVVVELYTGRVFDGKPLVFEHKLKALDSAPIDGSVMVL
;
A
#
# COMPACT_ATOMS: atom_id res chain seq x y z
N MET A 1 -52.58 -5.20 -12.72
CA MET A 1 -51.58 -6.21 -13.14
C MET A 1 -50.18 -5.63 -12.96
N SER A 2 -49.65 -5.72 -11.75
CA SER A 2 -48.29 -5.31 -11.40
C SER A 2 -47.37 -6.53 -11.54
N GLY A 3 -46.68 -6.64 -12.67
CA GLY A 3 -45.69 -7.68 -12.90
C GLY A 3 -44.51 -7.50 -11.94
N LEU A 4 -44.52 -8.27 -10.85
CA LEU A 4 -43.41 -8.34 -9.90
C LEU A 4 -42.13 -8.75 -10.63
N LEU A 5 -41.13 -7.88 -10.53
CA LEU A 5 -39.72 -8.14 -10.81
C LEU A 5 -39.34 -9.54 -10.32
N SER A 6 -39.03 -10.45 -11.25
CA SER A 6 -38.50 -11.76 -10.92
C SER A 6 -37.19 -11.56 -10.15
N PRO A 7 -37.01 -12.17 -8.96
CA PRO A 7 -35.81 -11.94 -8.16
C PRO A 7 -34.60 -12.54 -8.89
N SER A 8 -33.66 -11.68 -9.28
CA SER A 8 -32.34 -12.10 -9.77
C SER A 8 -31.71 -13.14 -8.82
N PRO A 9 -30.96 -14.12 -9.34
CA PRO A 9 -30.24 -15.07 -8.47
C PRO A 9 -29.38 -14.35 -7.45
N ALA A 10 -29.39 -14.84 -6.21
CA ALA A 10 -28.44 -14.39 -5.21
C ALA A 10 -27.13 -15.14 -5.43
N ILE A 11 -26.06 -14.40 -5.77
CA ILE A 11 -24.72 -14.95 -5.98
C ILE A 11 -23.79 -14.38 -4.91
N THR A 12 -23.15 -15.26 -4.14
CA THR A 12 -22.21 -14.89 -3.08
C THR A 12 -20.86 -15.57 -3.30
N ILE A 13 -19.78 -14.82 -3.14
CA ILE A 13 -18.41 -15.34 -3.19
C ILE A 13 -17.92 -15.54 -1.75
N LEU A 14 -17.53 -16.76 -1.42
CA LEU A 14 -16.99 -17.16 -0.13
C LEU A 14 -15.51 -17.50 -0.31
N LEU A 15 -14.63 -16.67 0.25
CA LEU A 15 -13.17 -16.93 0.24
C LEU A 15 -12.78 -17.75 1.46
N GLU A 16 -11.83 -18.67 1.28
CA GLU A 16 -11.27 -19.43 2.41
C GLU A 16 -10.34 -18.56 3.27
N ASN A 17 -9.61 -17.64 2.64
CA ASN A 17 -8.76 -16.68 3.30
C ASN A 17 -8.83 -15.34 2.56
N GLU A 18 -8.89 -14.25 3.33
CA GLU A 18 -8.97 -12.87 2.81
C GLU A 18 -7.61 -12.15 2.86
N SER A 19 -6.56 -12.75 3.44
CA SER A 19 -5.20 -12.21 3.48
C SER A 19 -4.20 -13.25 2.94
N LEU A 20 -3.58 -12.94 1.81
CA LEU A 20 -2.73 -13.87 1.04
C LEU A 20 -1.40 -13.22 0.71
N ARG A 21 -0.44 -14.02 0.24
CA ARG A 21 0.89 -13.63 -0.24
C ARG A 21 1.12 -14.06 -1.69
N PRO A 22 2.10 -13.48 -2.41
CA PRO A 22 2.55 -14.00 -3.69
C PRO A 22 2.85 -15.51 -3.60
N GLY A 23 2.42 -16.27 -4.61
CA GLY A 23 2.54 -17.73 -4.62
C GLY A 23 1.40 -18.48 -3.92
N ASP A 24 0.64 -17.85 -3.04
CA ASP A 24 -0.50 -18.48 -2.39
C ASP A 24 -1.61 -18.83 -3.38
N LYS A 25 -2.50 -19.73 -2.96
CA LYS A 25 -3.72 -20.07 -3.70
C LYS A 25 -4.91 -19.30 -3.14
N VAL A 26 -5.51 -18.44 -3.96
CA VAL A 26 -6.84 -17.87 -3.68
C VAL A 26 -7.87 -18.96 -3.94
N LYS A 27 -8.46 -19.48 -2.87
CA LYS A 27 -9.49 -20.53 -2.93
C LYS A 27 -10.81 -20.02 -2.39
N GLY A 28 -11.90 -20.58 -2.92
CA GLY A 28 -13.22 -20.24 -2.45
C GLY A 28 -14.32 -21.01 -3.14
N LYS A 29 -15.55 -20.66 -2.75
CA LYS A 29 -16.80 -21.21 -3.28
C LYS A 29 -17.70 -20.07 -3.73
N ILE A 30 -18.43 -20.30 -4.82
CA ILE A 30 -19.53 -19.46 -5.24
C ILE A 30 -20.81 -20.17 -4.82
N ARG A 31 -21.62 -19.49 -4.02
CA ARG A 31 -22.98 -19.91 -3.68
C ARG A 31 -23.94 -19.21 -4.62
N LEU A 32 -24.68 -19.99 -5.39
CA LEU A 32 -25.74 -19.53 -6.28
C LEU A 32 -27.08 -20.05 -5.75
N GLU A 33 -27.99 -19.14 -5.42
CA GLU A 33 -29.34 -19.49 -4.98
C GLU A 33 -30.36 -19.17 -6.07
N CYS A 34 -31.04 -20.22 -6.53
CA CYS A 34 -32.04 -20.17 -7.57
C CYS A 34 -33.40 -20.47 -6.96
N ARG A 35 -34.32 -19.49 -6.95
CA ARG A 35 -35.72 -19.73 -6.54
C ARG A 35 -36.57 -20.39 -7.64
N ARG A 36 -36.14 -20.24 -8.88
CA ARG A 36 -36.75 -20.77 -10.11
C ARG A 36 -35.62 -21.23 -11.04
N PRO A 37 -35.90 -22.02 -12.09
CA PRO A 37 -34.90 -22.31 -13.10
C PRO A 37 -34.32 -21.01 -13.68
N ILE A 38 -33.01 -20.96 -13.90
CA ILE A 38 -32.33 -19.75 -14.38
C ILE A 38 -31.62 -20.04 -15.70
N PRO A 39 -32.02 -19.38 -16.80
CA PRO A 39 -31.35 -19.53 -18.07
C PRO A 39 -29.94 -18.90 -18.00
N MET A 40 -28.91 -19.74 -18.10
CA MET A 40 -27.51 -19.34 -18.06
C MET A 40 -26.74 -20.20 -19.06
N SER A 41 -25.87 -19.58 -19.86
CA SER A 41 -25.00 -20.29 -20.81
C SER A 41 -23.61 -20.55 -20.24
N GLU A 42 -23.14 -19.68 -19.35
CA GLU A 42 -21.79 -19.79 -18.79
C GLU A 42 -21.68 -19.08 -17.44
N MET A 43 -20.87 -19.63 -16.53
CA MET A 43 -20.36 -18.89 -15.38
C MET A 43 -18.83 -18.86 -15.37
N LYS A 44 -18.29 -17.66 -15.53
CA LYS A 44 -16.86 -17.38 -15.45
C LYS A 44 -16.48 -16.80 -14.09
N VAL A 45 -15.38 -17.29 -13.53
CA VAL A 45 -14.70 -16.68 -12.39
C VAL A 45 -13.35 -16.13 -12.83
N SER A 46 -12.98 -14.97 -12.32
CA SER A 46 -11.71 -14.33 -12.64
C SER A 46 -10.99 -13.85 -11.39
N LEU A 47 -9.70 -14.14 -11.30
CA LEU A 47 -8.78 -13.41 -10.44
C LEU A 47 -8.34 -12.13 -11.15
N ARG A 48 -8.49 -10.99 -10.47
CA ARG A 48 -8.17 -9.66 -11.01
C ARG A 48 -7.32 -8.86 -10.04
N GLY A 49 -6.43 -8.05 -10.60
CA GLY A 49 -5.68 -7.02 -9.88
C GLY A 49 -5.69 -5.73 -10.69
N LYS A 50 -6.04 -4.63 -10.03
CA LYS A 50 -6.06 -3.30 -10.64
C LYS A 50 -5.52 -2.26 -9.67
N ARG A 51 -4.95 -1.22 -10.24
CA ARG A 51 -4.53 -0.01 -9.55
C ARG A 51 -5.31 1.16 -10.12
N THR A 52 -5.72 2.06 -9.25
CA THR A 52 -6.56 3.20 -9.59
C THR A 52 -6.02 4.43 -8.89
N ILE A 53 -5.88 5.54 -9.62
CA ILE A 53 -5.62 6.88 -9.08
C ILE A 53 -6.78 7.78 -9.54
N LYS A 54 -7.34 8.56 -8.62
CA LYS A 54 -8.45 9.48 -8.82
C LYS A 54 -8.17 10.87 -8.22
N PRO A 55 -7.15 11.63 -8.67
CA PRO A 55 -7.00 12.99 -8.17
C PRO A 55 -8.00 13.90 -8.89
N PHE A 56 -8.86 14.61 -8.13
CA PHE A 56 -9.90 15.57 -8.54
C PHE A 56 -10.42 15.47 -10.00
N LEU A 57 -9.65 15.92 -10.99
CA LEU A 57 -10.03 15.99 -12.41
C LEU A 57 -9.56 14.82 -13.29
N THR A 58 -8.76 13.89 -12.78
CA THR A 58 -8.22 12.77 -13.57
C THR A 58 -8.58 11.42 -12.96
N TYR A 59 -8.81 10.44 -13.83
CA TYR A 59 -9.12 9.07 -13.43
C TYR A 59 -8.26 8.12 -14.24
N ARG A 60 -7.35 7.40 -13.57
CA ARG A 60 -6.49 6.40 -14.21
C ARG A 60 -6.68 5.07 -13.54
N THR A 61 -6.98 4.04 -14.34
CA THR A 61 -7.03 2.66 -13.86
C THR A 61 -6.22 1.77 -14.79
N LYS A 62 -5.30 0.99 -14.22
CA LYS A 62 -4.53 0.00 -14.96
C LYS A 62 -4.76 -1.38 -14.35
N LYS A 63 -5.22 -2.32 -15.17
CA LYS A 63 -5.30 -3.73 -14.80
C LYS A 63 -3.92 -4.34 -15.02
N PHE A 64 -3.44 -5.11 -14.06
CA PHE A 64 -2.11 -5.74 -14.13
C PHE A 64 -2.16 -7.25 -13.84
N LEU A 65 -3.29 -7.76 -13.34
CA LEU A 65 -3.53 -9.18 -13.13
C LEU A 65 -4.90 -9.55 -13.67
N LYS A 66 -4.94 -10.62 -14.48
CA LYS A 66 -6.15 -11.24 -15.02
C LYS A 66 -5.86 -12.73 -15.22
N LYS A 67 -6.58 -13.60 -14.48
CA LYS A 67 -6.68 -15.03 -14.77
C LYS A 67 -8.16 -15.38 -14.75
N ASP A 68 -8.61 -16.14 -15.73
CA ASP A 68 -10.01 -16.53 -15.89
C ASP A 68 -10.13 -18.07 -15.80
N CYS A 69 -11.25 -18.56 -15.30
CA CYS A 69 -11.63 -19.97 -15.26
C CYS A 69 -13.14 -20.05 -15.48
N THR A 70 -13.58 -20.99 -16.30
CA THR A 70 -15.01 -21.27 -16.48
C THR A 70 -15.42 -22.36 -15.50
N LEU A 71 -16.41 -22.07 -14.65
CA LEU A 71 -16.88 -22.96 -13.60
C LEU A 71 -18.05 -23.83 -14.03
N TRP A 72 -18.81 -23.34 -15.00
CA TRP A 72 -19.97 -24.02 -15.54
C TRP A 72 -20.26 -23.50 -16.94
N THR A 73 -20.68 -24.39 -17.83
CA THR A 73 -21.15 -24.12 -19.19
C THR A 73 -22.36 -25.00 -19.45
N SER A 74 -23.31 -24.54 -20.25
CA SER A 74 -24.39 -25.41 -20.71
C SER A 74 -23.85 -26.45 -21.70
N ASP A 75 -24.33 -27.67 -21.57
CA ASP A 75 -23.98 -28.76 -22.49
C ASP A 75 -24.76 -28.60 -23.80
N ASN A 76 -24.04 -28.27 -24.89
CA ASN A 76 -24.45 -28.37 -26.30
C ASN A 76 -25.94 -28.04 -26.59
N GLY A 77 -26.46 -26.96 -26.02
CA GLY A 77 -27.79 -26.42 -26.36
C GLY A 77 -29.01 -27.19 -25.84
N HIS A 78 -28.85 -28.20 -24.98
CA HIS A 78 -29.98 -29.02 -24.50
C HIS A 78 -30.48 -28.69 -23.09
N ARG A 79 -29.64 -28.10 -22.23
CA ARG A 79 -30.04 -27.62 -20.89
C ARG A 79 -29.34 -26.30 -20.58
N ASN A 80 -29.97 -25.20 -21.00
CA ASN A 80 -29.49 -23.84 -20.72
C ASN A 80 -29.97 -23.32 -19.36
N GLU A 81 -30.46 -24.18 -18.44
CA GLU A 81 -31.05 -23.74 -17.18
C GLU A 81 -30.40 -24.39 -15.96
N ILE A 82 -30.07 -23.56 -14.97
CA ILE A 82 -29.73 -24.03 -13.63
C ILE A 82 -31.03 -24.28 -12.86
N PRO A 83 -31.25 -25.47 -12.30
CA PRO A 83 -32.49 -25.79 -11.60
C PRO A 83 -32.64 -25.01 -10.30
N PRO A 84 -33.87 -24.88 -9.76
CA PRO A 84 -34.09 -24.31 -8.43
C PRO A 84 -33.25 -25.03 -7.37
N GLY A 85 -32.78 -24.28 -6.38
CA GLY A 85 -31.98 -24.80 -5.29
C GLY A 85 -30.73 -23.96 -5.00
N THR A 86 -29.86 -24.51 -4.16
CA THR A 86 -28.57 -23.90 -3.83
C THR A 86 -27.45 -24.69 -4.48
N HIS A 87 -26.64 -24.00 -5.28
CA HIS A 87 -25.54 -24.59 -6.04
C HIS A 87 -24.21 -24.03 -5.55
N PHE A 88 -23.19 -24.89 -5.46
CA PHE A 88 -21.85 -24.51 -5.03
C PHE A 88 -20.82 -24.83 -6.09
N TYR A 89 -20.01 -23.83 -6.44
CA TYR A 89 -18.93 -23.97 -7.42
C TYR A 89 -17.61 -23.54 -6.79
N THR A 90 -16.65 -24.46 -6.75
CA THR A 90 -15.32 -24.21 -6.17
C THR A 90 -14.39 -23.59 -7.20
N PHE A 91 -13.50 -22.71 -6.76
CA PHE A 91 -12.42 -22.18 -7.59
C PHE A 91 -11.10 -22.13 -6.83
N SER A 92 -9.99 -22.15 -7.58
CA SER A 92 -8.64 -21.99 -7.04
C SER A 92 -7.74 -21.31 -8.06
N PHE A 93 -7.12 -20.20 -7.67
CA PHE A 93 -6.12 -19.49 -8.49
C PHE A 93 -4.80 -19.36 -7.73
N THR A 94 -3.68 -19.69 -8.37
CA THR A 94 -2.35 -19.38 -7.82
C THR A 94 -1.96 -17.95 -8.14
N ILE A 95 -1.62 -17.17 -7.12
CA ILE A 95 -1.10 -15.81 -7.27
C ILE A 95 0.32 -15.90 -7.85
N PRO A 96 0.65 -15.15 -8.92
CA PRO A 96 2.00 -15.18 -9.48
C PRO A 96 3.05 -14.77 -8.43
N LYS A 97 4.10 -15.57 -8.26
CA LYS A 97 5.21 -15.26 -7.32
C LYS A 97 5.98 -13.98 -7.68
N HIS A 98 6.00 -13.61 -8.96
CA HIS A 98 6.67 -12.40 -9.45
C HIS A 98 5.83 -11.12 -9.30
N LEU A 99 4.65 -11.21 -8.69
CA LEU A 99 3.78 -10.06 -8.48
C LEU A 99 4.26 -9.30 -7.24
N PHE A 100 4.96 -8.19 -7.46
CA PHE A 100 5.57 -7.35 -6.41
C PHE A 100 4.80 -6.04 -6.16
N VAL A 101 3.47 -6.04 -6.28
CA VAL A 101 2.60 -4.95 -5.81
C VAL A 101 1.63 -5.41 -4.69
N PRO A 102 1.72 -4.89 -3.45
CA PRO A 102 0.80 -5.26 -2.37
C PRO A 102 -0.58 -4.59 -2.54
N SER A 103 -1.56 -5.02 -1.73
CA SER A 103 -2.79 -4.24 -1.55
C SER A 103 -2.47 -2.90 -0.87
N PHE A 104 -3.06 -1.82 -1.36
CA PHE A 104 -2.80 -0.47 -0.84
C PHE A 104 -4.05 0.40 -0.94
N ARG A 105 -4.27 1.26 0.06
CA ARG A 105 -5.33 2.27 0.06
C ARG A 105 -4.80 3.58 0.64
N GLY A 106 -4.66 4.58 -0.21
CA GLY A 106 -4.50 5.98 0.21
C GLY A 106 -5.69 6.83 -0.24
N THR A 107 -5.57 8.15 -0.08
CA THR A 107 -6.68 9.10 -0.28
C THR A 107 -7.12 9.19 -1.74
N ILE A 108 -6.16 9.25 -2.66
CA ILE A 108 -6.41 9.46 -4.08
C ILE A 108 -6.00 8.26 -4.94
N GLY A 109 -5.49 7.18 -4.35
CA GLY A 109 -5.15 5.98 -5.11
C GLY A 109 -5.14 4.70 -4.29
N ASN A 110 -5.43 3.58 -4.97
CA ASN A 110 -5.52 2.26 -4.37
C ASN A 110 -5.06 1.16 -5.33
N ILE A 111 -4.71 0.02 -4.74
CA ILE A 111 -4.34 -1.22 -5.40
C ILE A 111 -5.21 -2.31 -4.81
N LYS A 112 -6.01 -2.95 -5.67
CA LYS A 112 -7.07 -3.87 -5.28
C LYS A 112 -6.94 -5.19 -6.02
N TYR A 113 -7.07 -6.26 -5.24
CA TYR A 113 -7.20 -7.63 -5.69
C TYR A 113 -8.60 -8.14 -5.41
N TYR A 114 -9.18 -8.85 -6.36
CA TYR A 114 -10.53 -9.36 -6.21
C TYR A 114 -10.81 -10.57 -7.09
N ILE A 115 -11.72 -11.40 -6.61
CA ILE A 115 -12.41 -12.39 -7.42
C ILE A 115 -13.62 -11.71 -8.06
N LYS A 116 -13.80 -11.95 -9.36
CA LYS A 116 -14.93 -11.47 -10.15
C LYS A 116 -15.70 -12.65 -10.71
N VAL A 117 -16.98 -12.73 -10.39
CA VAL A 117 -17.90 -13.72 -10.97
C VAL A 117 -18.74 -13.03 -12.05
N THR A 118 -18.80 -13.65 -13.21
CA THR A 118 -19.50 -13.15 -14.40
C THR A 118 -20.40 -14.26 -14.93
N PRO A 119 -21.64 -14.38 -14.42
CA PRO A 119 -22.65 -15.24 -14.99
C PRO A 119 -23.17 -14.63 -16.30
N ASN A 120 -23.24 -15.44 -17.36
CA ASN A 120 -23.82 -15.06 -18.63
C ASN A 120 -25.25 -15.60 -18.70
N PHE A 121 -26.21 -14.74 -18.37
CA PHE A 121 -27.63 -15.05 -18.51
C PHE A 121 -28.08 -14.68 -19.92
N ASP A 122 -28.73 -15.60 -20.62
CA ASP A 122 -29.05 -15.43 -22.04
C ASP A 122 -30.07 -14.29 -22.31
N ILE A 123 -30.85 -13.91 -21.28
CA ILE A 123 -31.99 -12.98 -21.40
C ILE A 123 -31.83 -11.76 -20.46
N HIS A 124 -30.83 -11.76 -19.57
CA HIS A 124 -30.69 -10.73 -18.53
C HIS A 124 -29.32 -10.04 -18.56
N SER A 125 -29.26 -8.79 -18.08
CA SER A 125 -27.99 -8.09 -17.94
C SER A 125 -27.02 -8.88 -17.05
N THR A 126 -25.79 -9.07 -17.52
CA THR A 126 -24.71 -9.74 -16.78
C THR A 126 -24.40 -8.98 -15.49
N THR A 127 -24.93 -9.45 -14.36
CA THR A 127 -24.58 -8.90 -13.04
C THR A 127 -23.17 -9.38 -12.67
N LYS A 128 -22.24 -8.45 -12.45
CA LYS A 128 -20.86 -8.78 -12.07
C LYS A 128 -20.73 -8.70 -10.56
N ILE A 129 -20.34 -9.79 -9.93
CA ILE A 129 -20.14 -9.88 -8.48
C ILE A 129 -18.64 -9.84 -8.19
N TYR A 130 -18.25 -9.12 -7.14
CA TYR A 130 -16.86 -8.93 -6.75
C TYR A 130 -16.66 -9.21 -5.27
N LYS A 131 -15.52 -9.82 -4.92
CA LYS A 131 -15.07 -9.95 -3.54
C LYS A 131 -13.58 -9.64 -3.48
N GLU A 132 -13.24 -8.61 -2.71
CA GLU A 132 -11.86 -8.16 -2.51
C GLU A 132 -11.13 -9.06 -1.49
N PHE A 133 -9.83 -9.17 -1.64
CA PHE A 133 -8.92 -9.76 -0.65
C PHE A 133 -7.63 -8.92 -0.57
N ILE A 134 -6.90 -9.10 0.51
CA ILE A 134 -5.67 -8.37 0.82
C ILE A 134 -4.48 -9.21 0.37
N LEU A 135 -3.62 -8.64 -0.47
CA LEU A 135 -2.32 -9.20 -0.79
C LEU A 135 -1.26 -8.52 0.09
N LYS A 136 -0.70 -9.28 1.03
CA LYS A 136 0.41 -8.89 1.89
C LYS A 136 1.71 -9.50 1.38
N PHE A 137 2.83 -8.87 1.68
CA PHE A 137 4.12 -9.30 1.16
C PHE A 137 5.06 -9.89 2.20
N GLY A 138 4.99 -9.45 3.45
CA GLY A 138 5.99 -9.82 4.44
C GLY A 138 7.41 -9.62 3.89
N ASN A 139 8.29 -10.57 4.15
CA ASN A 139 9.74 -10.44 3.91
C ASN A 139 10.19 -10.56 2.44
N GLU A 140 9.36 -11.05 1.51
CA GLU A 140 9.82 -11.41 0.15
C GLU A 140 10.23 -10.23 -0.77
N PRO A 141 9.59 -9.05 -0.77
CA PRO A 141 10.04 -7.94 -1.61
C PRO A 141 11.32 -7.32 -1.07
N VAL A 142 11.56 -7.47 0.24
CA VAL A 142 12.72 -6.91 0.90
C VAL A 142 13.99 -7.55 0.37
N VAL A 143 14.02 -8.87 0.13
CA VAL A 143 15.20 -9.57 -0.43
C VAL A 143 15.69 -8.99 -1.77
N LYS A 144 14.81 -8.40 -2.58
CA LYS A 144 15.19 -7.72 -3.84
C LYS A 144 15.43 -6.22 -3.71
N LEU A 145 14.88 -5.59 -2.65
CA LEU A 145 15.12 -4.18 -2.31
C LEU A 145 16.34 -4.02 -1.38
N THR A 146 16.80 -5.08 -0.73
CA THR A 146 18.02 -5.17 0.08
C THR A 146 19.19 -5.57 -0.82
N ARG A 147 19.61 -4.66 -1.68
CA ARG A 147 21.04 -4.34 -1.59
C ARG A 147 21.11 -3.49 -0.33
N THR A 148 21.57 -4.10 0.77
CA THR A 148 21.67 -3.52 2.10
C THR A 148 22.43 -2.20 1.96
N GLU A 149 21.70 -1.09 1.84
CA GLU A 149 22.29 0.19 2.22
C GLU A 149 22.57 0.01 3.71
N PRO A 150 23.82 0.12 4.15
CA PRO A 150 24.13 -0.11 5.54
C PRO A 150 23.28 0.82 6.40
N ASN A 151 23.15 0.53 7.70
CA ASN A 151 22.62 1.50 8.67
C ASN A 151 23.60 2.68 8.86
N ASP A 152 24.20 3.13 7.77
CA ASP A 152 25.18 4.19 7.72
C ASP A 152 24.51 5.47 8.23
N PRO A 153 25.24 6.23 9.05
CA PRO A 153 24.79 7.55 9.44
C PRO A 153 24.51 8.40 8.19
N VAL A 154 23.32 8.97 8.13
CA VAL A 154 22.95 9.92 7.08
C VAL A 154 23.38 11.30 7.53
N GLU A 155 24.45 11.81 6.93
CA GLU A 155 24.93 13.18 7.15
C GLU A 155 24.32 14.15 6.15
N GLN A 156 23.80 15.27 6.65
CA GLN A 156 23.21 16.35 5.86
C GLN A 156 23.63 17.70 6.44
N LEU A 157 24.01 18.64 5.57
CA LEU A 157 24.33 20.02 5.93
C LEU A 157 23.31 20.96 5.28
N LYS A 158 22.60 21.75 6.09
CA LYS A 158 21.65 22.78 5.61
C LYS A 158 21.82 24.06 6.41
N GLU A 159 21.97 25.20 5.74
CA GLU A 159 22.11 26.51 6.37
C GLU A 159 23.13 26.56 7.54
N ASN A 160 24.31 25.97 7.35
CA ASN A 160 25.36 25.85 8.39
C ASN A 160 24.92 25.07 9.64
N VAL A 161 23.97 24.16 9.48
CA VAL A 161 23.60 23.19 10.49
C VAL A 161 23.85 21.80 9.93
N LYS A 162 24.80 21.08 10.54
CA LYS A 162 25.14 19.70 10.16
C LYS A 162 24.38 18.75 11.07
N LEU A 163 23.62 17.84 10.47
CA LEU A 163 22.91 16.78 11.18
C LEU A 163 23.39 15.43 10.65
N THR A 164 23.83 14.58 11.56
CA THR A 164 24.12 13.17 11.30
C THR A 164 23.05 12.35 12.00
N THR A 165 22.22 11.63 11.24
CA THR A 165 21.15 10.79 11.77
C THR A 165 21.53 9.33 11.65
N THR A 166 21.33 8.56 12.71
CA THR A 166 21.51 7.11 12.72
C THR A 166 20.22 6.49 13.22
N VAL A 167 19.79 5.40 12.60
CA VAL A 167 18.62 4.63 13.05
C VAL A 167 19.06 3.22 13.43
N SER A 168 18.40 2.64 14.43
CA SER A 168 18.72 1.27 14.87
C SER A 168 18.50 0.24 13.77
N ASP A 169 17.49 0.45 12.93
CA ASP A 169 17.18 -0.39 11.79
C ASP A 169 16.54 0.46 10.67
N ASN A 170 17.05 0.32 9.45
CA ASN A 170 16.46 0.90 8.26
C ASN A 170 15.20 0.14 7.80
N LEU A 171 14.92 -1.05 8.34
CA LEU A 171 13.75 -1.88 8.04
C LEU A 171 12.79 -1.94 9.23
N ILE A 172 11.69 -1.21 9.15
CA ILE A 172 10.66 -1.17 10.20
C ILE A 172 9.52 -2.16 9.95
N HIS A 173 8.88 -2.60 11.02
CA HIS A 173 7.66 -3.40 10.98
C HIS A 173 6.71 -2.99 12.12
N GLN A 174 5.46 -3.44 12.04
CA GLN A 174 4.41 -3.09 12.98
C GLN A 174 4.80 -3.42 14.43
N GLY A 175 4.61 -2.47 15.35
CA GLY A 175 4.89 -2.64 16.78
C GLY A 175 6.37 -2.52 17.16
N MET A 176 7.29 -2.36 16.20
CA MET A 176 8.72 -2.20 16.47
C MET A 176 9.03 -0.91 17.24
N LEU A 177 10.01 -0.96 18.13
CA LEU A 177 10.64 0.23 18.72
C LEU A 177 11.81 0.67 17.83
N LEU A 178 11.69 1.84 17.22
CA LEU A 178 12.71 2.43 16.35
C LEU A 178 13.49 3.48 17.14
N ASN A 179 14.79 3.25 17.33
CA ASN A 179 15.68 4.24 17.93
C ASN A 179 16.30 5.11 16.83
N VAL A 180 16.27 6.43 17.04
CA VAL A 180 16.83 7.44 16.16
C VAL A 180 17.81 8.27 16.97
N SER A 181 19.08 8.24 16.58
CA SER A 181 20.13 9.09 17.12
C SER A 181 20.38 10.25 16.15
N ALA A 182 20.40 11.47 16.67
CA ALA A 182 20.66 12.69 15.93
C ALA A 182 21.85 13.43 16.56
N HIS A 183 22.97 13.44 15.85
CA HIS A 183 24.13 14.26 16.19
C HIS A 183 24.05 15.57 15.41
N LEU A 184 23.78 16.65 16.11
CA LEU A 184 23.55 17.97 15.55
C LEU A 184 24.71 18.91 15.86
N GLN A 185 25.22 19.61 14.85
CA GLN A 185 26.25 20.63 14.97
C GLN A 185 25.71 21.96 14.43
N ASN A 186 25.62 22.98 15.29
CA ASN A 186 25.24 24.32 14.88
C ASN A 186 26.48 25.12 14.49
N LEU A 187 26.80 25.11 13.19
CA LEU A 187 27.90 25.89 12.60
C LEU A 187 27.46 27.32 12.24
N SER A 188 26.22 27.69 12.53
CA SER A 188 25.74 29.05 12.34
C SER A 188 26.45 30.00 13.29
N THR A 189 26.70 31.23 12.84
CA THR A 189 27.24 32.31 13.67
C THR A 189 26.15 33.19 14.29
N THR A 190 24.90 33.08 13.83
CA THR A 190 23.81 33.99 14.22
C THR A 190 22.52 33.30 14.64
N LYS A 191 22.25 32.07 14.19
CA LYS A 191 20.97 31.40 14.42
C LYS A 191 21.05 30.41 15.58
N THR A 192 20.23 30.63 16.61
CA THR A 192 19.96 29.66 17.67
C THR A 192 18.88 28.69 17.21
N ILE A 193 19.12 27.38 17.37
CA ILE A 193 18.09 26.35 17.24
C ILE A 193 17.36 26.29 18.58
N ARG A 194 16.03 26.37 18.57
CA ARG A 194 15.20 26.45 19.80
C ARG A 194 14.26 25.28 20.00
N LYS A 195 14.01 24.53 18.93
CA LYS A 195 13.06 23.44 18.94
C LYS A 195 13.45 22.41 17.90
N ILE A 196 13.43 21.17 18.33
CA ILE A 196 13.74 20.00 17.51
C ILE A 196 12.50 19.14 17.50
N ARG A 197 12.10 18.66 16.34
CA ARG A 197 10.93 17.80 16.21
C ARG A 197 11.27 16.59 15.35
N PHE A 198 11.00 15.42 15.90
CA PHE A 198 11.11 14.15 15.22
C PHE A 198 9.73 13.73 14.71
N LYS A 199 9.67 13.24 13.48
CA LYS A 199 8.47 12.62 12.90
C LYS A 199 8.83 11.31 12.23
N LEU A 200 7.98 10.31 12.40
CA LEU A 200 7.93 9.15 11.52
C LEU A 200 6.85 9.41 10.48
N VAL A 201 7.21 9.34 9.21
CA VAL A 201 6.35 9.78 8.10
C VAL A 201 6.24 8.67 7.06
N GLN A 202 5.00 8.37 6.65
CA GLN A 202 4.71 7.63 5.43
C GLN A 202 4.56 8.62 4.27
N GLU A 203 5.24 8.37 3.17
CA GLU A 203 5.17 9.15 1.95
C GLU A 203 4.68 8.26 0.80
N THR A 204 3.58 8.67 0.17
CA THR A 204 3.03 7.99 -0.99
C THR A 204 3.06 8.91 -2.20
N ASN A 205 3.70 8.48 -3.27
CA ASN A 205 3.74 9.20 -4.54
C ASN A 205 2.83 8.53 -5.56
N TYR A 206 1.98 9.34 -6.19
CA TYR A 206 1.05 8.94 -7.24
C TYR A 206 1.50 9.51 -8.57
N HIS A 207 1.81 8.62 -9.52
CA HIS A 207 2.29 8.98 -10.85
C HIS A 207 1.14 8.86 -11.86
N THR A 208 0.55 10.00 -12.24
CA THR A 208 -0.63 10.03 -13.11
C THR A 208 -0.27 9.96 -14.60
N CYS A 209 0.99 10.25 -14.97
CA CYS A 209 1.40 10.44 -16.36
C CYS A 209 2.09 9.22 -17.03
N HIS A 210 2.18 9.26 -18.37
CA HIS A 210 3.00 8.35 -19.18
C HIS A 210 4.42 8.95 -19.33
N LYS A 211 5.41 8.16 -19.77
CA LYS A 211 6.80 8.65 -20.01
C LYS A 211 6.88 9.87 -20.96
N ASP A 212 5.82 10.16 -21.71
CA ASP A 212 5.77 11.24 -22.71
C ASP A 212 5.22 12.58 -22.18
N CYS A 213 4.93 12.70 -20.88
CA CYS A 213 4.49 13.96 -20.26
C CYS A 213 5.68 14.87 -19.92
N VAL A 214 6.43 15.31 -20.93
CA VAL A 214 7.59 16.21 -20.77
C VAL A 214 7.16 17.69 -20.73
N LYS A 215 5.91 18.03 -21.05
CA LYS A 215 5.50 19.44 -21.28
C LYS A 215 4.68 20.11 -20.16
N MET A 216 4.36 19.43 -19.06
CA MET A 216 3.64 20.04 -17.93
C MET A 216 4.13 19.50 -16.59
N GLU A 217 5.27 20.01 -16.11
CA GLU A 217 6.01 19.49 -14.94
C GLU A 217 5.30 19.58 -13.58
N LYS A 218 4.10 20.18 -13.48
CA LYS A 218 3.45 20.41 -12.16
C LYS A 218 2.16 19.62 -11.88
N SER A 219 1.57 18.95 -12.88
CA SER A 219 0.24 18.31 -12.73
C SER A 219 0.26 16.77 -12.66
N CYS A 220 1.42 16.17 -12.91
CA CYS A 220 1.56 14.72 -13.15
C CYS A 220 1.87 13.87 -11.90
N ASN A 221 2.26 14.50 -10.81
CA ASN A 221 2.65 13.83 -9.59
C ASN A 221 1.83 14.41 -8.44
N ALA A 222 1.08 13.56 -7.76
CA ALA A 222 0.45 13.92 -6.50
C ALA A 222 1.16 13.18 -5.38
N GLN A 223 1.40 13.85 -4.27
CA GLN A 223 2.07 13.29 -3.11
C GLN A 223 1.13 13.36 -1.92
N GLU A 224 1.03 12.24 -1.22
CA GLU A 224 0.35 12.13 0.06
C GLU A 224 1.40 11.87 1.14
N THR A 225 1.24 12.52 2.28
CA THR A 225 2.17 12.39 3.40
C THR A 225 1.36 12.23 4.67
N VAL A 226 1.58 11.12 5.37
CA VAL A 226 0.88 10.78 6.62
C VAL A 226 1.91 10.75 7.73
N THR A 227 1.72 11.57 8.77
CA THR A 227 2.57 11.51 9.97
C THR A 227 2.08 10.38 10.86
N LEU A 228 2.92 9.38 11.04
CA LEU A 228 2.61 8.18 11.84
C LEU A 228 2.90 8.39 13.33
N ALA A 229 3.99 9.09 13.63
CA ALA A 229 4.36 9.46 14.99
C ALA A 229 5.08 10.81 14.96
N LYS A 230 4.98 11.58 16.04
CA LYS A 230 5.59 12.91 16.14
C LYS A 230 5.86 13.26 17.60
N THR A 231 7.06 13.76 17.84
CA THR A 231 7.50 14.28 19.14
C THR A 231 8.24 15.59 18.94
N ALA A 232 8.05 16.55 19.83
CA ALA A 232 8.78 17.80 19.84
C ALA A 232 9.51 17.98 21.17
N MET A 233 10.73 18.49 21.10
CA MET A 233 11.60 18.79 22.23
C MET A 233 12.01 20.26 22.14
N GLU A 234 12.03 20.94 23.27
CA GLU A 234 12.58 22.29 23.37
C GLU A 234 14.07 22.16 23.71
N GLU A 235 14.91 22.57 22.77
CA GLU A 235 16.36 22.42 22.85
C GLU A 235 17.00 23.70 22.35
N TYR A 236 17.95 24.22 23.09
CA TYR A 236 18.60 25.50 22.79
C TYR A 236 20.05 25.24 22.39
N LEU A 237 20.32 25.20 21.08
CA LEU A 237 21.68 25.20 20.56
C LEU A 237 22.04 26.60 20.09
N VAL A 238 22.91 27.25 20.86
CA VAL A 238 23.40 28.58 20.48
C VAL A 238 24.34 28.49 19.28
N PRO A 239 24.52 29.61 18.55
CA PRO A 239 25.51 29.68 17.48
C PRO A 239 26.94 29.34 17.95
N CYS A 240 27.85 29.18 16.98
CA CYS A 240 29.30 29.02 17.17
C CYS A 240 29.75 27.61 17.60
N PHE A 241 29.48 26.61 16.76
CA PHE A 241 30.06 25.25 16.83
C PHE A 241 29.65 24.42 18.06
N GLN A 242 28.42 24.62 18.55
CA GLN A 242 27.85 23.73 19.55
C GLN A 242 27.36 22.42 18.94
N ASN A 243 27.54 21.34 19.69
CA ASN A 243 27.13 20.00 19.32
C ASN A 243 26.17 19.42 20.36
N ILE A 244 25.14 18.70 19.93
CA ILE A 244 24.28 17.91 20.81
C ILE A 244 24.04 16.53 20.20
N ASN A 245 23.90 15.53 21.08
CA ASN A 245 23.46 14.19 20.73
C ASN A 245 22.11 13.93 21.34
N ILE A 246 21.12 13.59 20.50
CA ILE A 246 19.76 13.31 20.92
C ILE A 246 19.41 11.89 20.50
N VAL A 247 18.84 11.12 21.41
CA VAL A 247 18.27 9.80 21.10
C VAL A 247 16.76 9.89 21.30
N HIS A 248 16.01 9.55 20.25
CA HIS A 248 14.56 9.50 20.28
C HIS A 248 14.07 8.11 19.90
N MET A 249 12.97 7.67 20.52
CA MET A 249 12.38 6.36 20.28
C MET A 249 10.95 6.53 19.76
N PHE A 250 10.64 5.85 18.67
CA PHE A 250 9.28 5.74 18.14
C PHE A 250 8.73 4.33 18.36
N THR A 251 7.45 4.24 18.69
CA THR A 251 6.68 3.00 18.51
C THR A 251 6.06 3.02 17.11
N VAL A 252 6.44 2.07 16.26
CA VAL A 252 5.89 1.96 14.90
C VAL A 252 4.43 1.49 15.00
N PRO A 253 3.47 2.15 14.34
CA PRO A 253 2.05 1.80 14.45
C PRO A 253 1.75 0.35 14.09
N SER A 254 0.66 -0.18 14.66
CA SER A 254 0.18 -1.54 14.40
C SER A 254 -0.35 -1.74 12.98
N GLU A 255 -0.73 -0.66 12.29
CA GLU A 255 -1.15 -0.69 10.89
C GLU A 255 -0.08 -0.01 10.03
N LEU A 256 0.60 -0.81 9.21
CA LEU A 256 1.66 -0.33 8.34
C LEU A 256 1.57 -1.01 6.97
N TYR A 257 1.60 -0.21 5.91
CA TYR A 257 1.83 -0.72 4.56
C TYR A 257 3.31 -1.02 4.36
N CYS A 258 3.65 -2.02 3.55
CA CYS A 258 5.05 -2.23 3.20
C CYS A 258 5.57 -1.12 2.28
N THR A 259 6.89 -0.99 2.19
CA THR A 259 7.52 -0.19 1.15
C THR A 259 7.39 -0.90 -0.18
N PHE A 260 6.93 -0.18 -1.21
CA PHE A 260 6.85 -0.70 -2.57
C PHE A 260 6.94 0.44 -3.58
N SER A 261 7.30 0.10 -4.81
CA SER A 261 7.22 1.00 -5.94
C SER A 261 6.66 0.26 -7.14
N ASP A 262 5.53 0.75 -7.62
CA ASP A 262 4.92 0.34 -8.87
C ASP A 262 4.80 1.58 -9.75
N GLY A 263 4.83 1.45 -11.07
CA GLY A 263 4.89 2.58 -12.01
C GLY A 263 3.71 3.58 -11.97
N MET A 264 2.79 3.45 -11.02
CA MET A 264 1.70 4.39 -10.74
C MET A 264 1.65 4.82 -9.27
N ILE A 265 2.11 4.00 -8.34
CA ILE A 265 2.03 4.28 -6.90
C ILE A 265 3.32 3.76 -6.28
N SER A 266 4.02 4.62 -5.53
CA SER A 266 5.10 4.21 -4.65
C SER A 266 4.79 4.64 -3.22
N ASN A 267 5.19 3.81 -2.27
CA ASN A 267 4.98 4.03 -0.85
C ASN A 267 6.30 3.80 -0.12
N GLY A 268 6.73 4.77 0.68
CA GLY A 268 7.96 4.75 1.44
C GLY A 268 7.79 5.38 2.81
N PHE A 269 8.83 5.25 3.63
CA PHE A 269 8.84 5.77 4.99
C PHE A 269 10.11 6.58 5.20
N LYS A 270 10.04 7.56 6.10
CA LYS A 270 11.20 8.34 6.50
C LYS A 270 11.06 8.86 7.92
N VAL A 271 12.19 9.00 8.59
CA VAL A 271 12.30 9.85 9.77
C VAL A 271 12.58 11.26 9.27
N VAL A 272 11.84 12.21 9.81
CA VAL A 272 12.02 13.63 9.54
C VAL A 272 12.42 14.34 10.83
N VAL A 273 13.55 15.04 10.80
CA VAL A 273 14.01 15.91 11.88
C VAL A 273 13.82 17.36 11.42
N GLU A 274 12.93 18.09 12.09
CA GLU A 274 12.66 19.51 11.84
C GLU A 274 13.35 20.35 12.91
N LEU A 275 14.24 21.24 12.50
CA LEU A 275 14.93 22.19 13.38
C LEU A 275 14.36 23.59 13.16
N TYR A 276 13.91 24.23 14.23
CA TYR A 276 13.36 25.58 14.17
C TYR A 276 14.40 26.58 14.68
N THR A 277 14.82 27.47 13.79
CA THR A 277 15.74 28.58 14.08
C THR A 277 14.95 29.90 14.13
N GLY A 278 15.01 30.65 15.23
CA GLY A 278 14.41 31.99 15.34
C GLY A 278 13.34 32.15 16.44
N ARG A 279 12.66 33.32 16.47
CA ARG A 279 11.53 33.57 17.39
C ARG A 279 10.33 32.70 16.99
N VAL A 280 9.49 32.37 17.98
CA VAL A 280 8.53 31.26 18.04
C VAL A 280 7.51 31.17 16.88
N PHE A 281 7.42 32.14 15.95
CA PHE A 281 6.30 32.24 14.99
C PHE A 281 6.60 32.37 13.48
N ASP A 282 7.83 32.55 12.97
CA ASP A 282 8.00 32.93 11.53
C ASP A 282 9.03 32.15 10.67
N GLY A 283 9.67 31.10 11.20
CA GLY A 283 10.66 30.33 10.44
C GLY A 283 10.11 29.05 9.81
N LYS A 284 10.28 28.85 8.50
CA LYS A 284 10.24 27.49 7.92
C LYS A 284 11.34 26.65 8.59
N PRO A 285 11.04 25.44 9.10
CA PRO A 285 12.07 24.62 9.73
C PRO A 285 13.11 24.16 8.72
N LEU A 286 14.34 23.94 9.19
CA LEU A 286 15.30 23.11 8.48
C LEU A 286 14.83 21.67 8.59
N VAL A 287 14.52 21.05 7.46
CA VAL A 287 13.98 19.68 7.40
C VAL A 287 15.09 18.74 6.97
N PHE A 288 15.36 17.71 7.74
CA PHE A 288 16.31 16.65 7.42
C PHE A 288 15.59 15.31 7.37
N GLU A 289 15.97 14.45 6.42
CA GLU A 289 15.24 13.22 6.15
C GLU A 289 16.17 11.99 6.13
N HIS A 290 15.77 10.92 6.82
CA HIS A 290 16.42 9.62 6.79
C HIS A 290 15.41 8.59 6.26
N LYS A 291 15.67 8.02 5.08
CA LYS A 291 14.74 7.09 4.42
C LYS A 291 14.74 5.72 5.11
N LEU A 292 13.56 5.14 5.23
CA LEU A 292 13.32 3.82 5.81
C LEU A 292 12.58 2.92 4.81
N LYS A 293 12.66 1.62 5.05
CA LYS A 293 11.84 0.59 4.42
C LYS A 293 10.90 -0.01 5.47
N ALA A 294 9.73 -0.47 5.05
CA ALA A 294 8.74 -1.05 5.94
C ALA A 294 8.23 -2.41 5.45
N LEU A 295 7.87 -3.25 6.42
CA LEU A 295 7.16 -4.50 6.24
C LEU A 295 5.72 -4.41 6.77
N ASP A 296 4.79 -5.06 6.08
CA ASP A 296 3.37 -5.15 6.47
C ASP A 296 3.07 -6.29 7.45
N SER A 297 4.11 -7.04 7.84
CA SER A 297 4.07 -8.07 8.87
C SER A 297 5.47 -8.25 9.46
N ALA A 298 5.54 -8.64 10.74
CA ALA A 298 6.80 -9.01 11.37
C ALA A 298 7.44 -10.20 10.62
N PRO A 299 8.77 -10.29 10.58
CA PRO A 299 9.46 -11.48 10.10
C PRO A 299 8.99 -12.72 10.87
N ILE A 300 8.58 -13.76 10.15
CA ILE A 300 8.22 -15.05 10.77
C ILE A 300 9.54 -15.76 11.09
N ASP A 301 9.86 -15.84 12.39
CA ASP A 301 10.98 -16.57 13.02
C ASP A 301 12.39 -16.32 12.50
N GLY A 302 13.28 -15.89 13.43
CA GLY A 302 14.65 -16.40 13.71
C GLY A 302 15.66 -16.60 12.58
N SER A 303 15.25 -16.41 11.35
CA SER A 303 16.04 -16.30 10.15
C SER A 303 16.69 -14.93 10.31
N VAL A 304 17.76 -14.90 11.09
CA VAL A 304 18.82 -13.92 10.91
C VAL A 304 18.91 -13.74 9.41
N MET A 305 18.51 -12.57 8.92
CA MET A 305 18.90 -12.16 7.58
C MET A 305 20.42 -12.01 7.69
N VAL A 306 21.14 -13.13 7.56
CA VAL A 306 22.56 -13.14 7.29
C VAL A 306 22.66 -12.63 5.87
N LEU A 307 22.81 -11.31 5.78
CA LEU A 307 23.41 -10.61 4.65
C LEU A 307 24.45 -9.66 5.23
#